data_AF-A0AAD4E459-F1
#
_entry.id   AF-A0AAD4E459-F1
#
_cell.length_a   1.000
_cell.length_b   1.000
_cell.length_c   1.000
_cell.angle_alpha   90.00
_cell.angle_beta   90.00
_cell.angle_gamma   90.00
#
_symmetry.space_group_name_H-M   'P 1'
#
loop_
_entity.id
_entity.type
_entity.pdbx_description
1 polymer ?
#
loop_
_entity_poly.entity_id
_entity_poly.type
_entity_poly.pdbx_seq_one_letter_code
_entity_poly.pdbx_strand_id
1 'polypeptide(L)'
;MASRDGRTFGHISGVEVGTNFNSKAALADAGVHKLQQSGIHGDKELGAFSICLSKGYEDNVDRGNIMHVRFLPSRPNTDITFIMFSTYVGSGGQDEDGKQISDQDPDSGVNKAMFLSSETRRPVRVVRGANDDNAYSPRRGFRYDGLYVVDEAKMMDGKKGFQMCTFKLKRIDEEGQKPIPIRRTLTLGKLAKMRKNTRTG
;
A
#
# COMPACT_ATOMS: atom_id res chain seq x y z
N MET A 1 24.15 -17.02 -0.50
CA MET A 1 23.79 -15.59 -0.65
C MET A 1 22.29 -15.52 -0.88
N ALA A 2 21.54 -14.73 -0.12
CA ALA A 2 20.09 -14.61 -0.32
C ALA A 2 19.79 -14.10 -1.74
N SER A 3 18.88 -14.76 -2.44
CA SER A 3 18.45 -14.36 -3.79
C SER A 3 17.94 -12.91 -3.76
N ARG A 4 18.49 -12.05 -4.63
CA ARG A 4 18.04 -10.66 -4.82
C ARG A 4 16.93 -10.54 -5.87
N ASP A 5 16.25 -11.64 -6.17
CA ASP A 5 15.06 -11.63 -7.04
C ASP A 5 13.86 -10.95 -6.38
N GLY A 6 13.90 -10.72 -5.06
CA GLY A 6 12.82 -10.10 -4.29
C GLY A 6 11.61 -11.00 -4.06
N ARG A 7 11.72 -12.30 -4.38
CA ARG A 7 10.67 -13.34 -4.20
C ARG A 7 10.74 -13.94 -2.80
N THR A 8 10.89 -13.08 -1.80
CA THR A 8 10.94 -13.43 -0.38
C THR A 8 9.77 -12.75 0.34
N PHE A 9 9.24 -13.40 1.38
CA PHE A 9 8.27 -12.77 2.28
C PHE A 9 8.98 -12.04 3.41
N GLY A 10 8.40 -10.94 3.88
CA GLY A 10 8.95 -10.16 4.98
C GLY A 10 10.02 -9.15 4.55
N HIS A 11 10.82 -8.72 5.51
CA HIS A 11 11.87 -7.70 5.31
C HIS A 11 13.01 -8.20 4.43
N ILE A 12 13.69 -7.26 3.77
CA ILE A 12 14.95 -7.54 3.08
C ILE A 12 16.10 -7.25 4.04
N SER A 13 17.03 -8.19 4.16
CA SER A 13 18.22 -8.02 4.99
C SER A 13 19.02 -6.78 4.57
N GLY A 14 19.34 -5.92 5.54
CA GLY A 14 20.07 -4.67 5.31
C GLY A 14 19.21 -3.49 4.84
N VAL A 15 17.89 -3.63 4.75
CA VAL A 15 16.97 -2.54 4.41
C VAL A 15 16.00 -2.28 5.55
N GLU A 16 16.15 -1.13 6.22
CA GLU A 16 15.27 -0.73 7.30
C GLU A 16 13.99 -0.05 6.81
N VAL A 17 12.91 -0.16 7.59
CA VAL A 17 11.69 0.62 7.39
C VAL A 17 12.01 2.12 7.50
N GLY A 18 11.56 2.89 6.51
CA GLY A 18 11.84 4.31 6.33
C GLY A 18 12.97 4.60 5.34
N THR A 19 13.69 3.58 4.83
CA THR A 19 14.72 3.76 3.80
C THR A 19 14.14 4.41 2.55
N ASN A 20 14.79 5.46 2.06
CA ASN A 20 14.40 6.17 0.85
C ASN A 20 15.24 5.70 -0.35
N PHE A 21 14.59 5.64 -1.51
CA PHE A 21 15.17 5.23 -2.78
C PHE A 21 14.87 6.29 -3.83
N ASN A 22 15.86 6.62 -4.66
CA ASN A 22 15.71 7.67 -5.66
C ASN A 22 14.92 7.21 -6.91
N SER A 23 14.84 5.90 -7.15
CA SER A 23 14.21 5.33 -8.35
C SER A 23 13.69 3.92 -8.09
N LYS A 24 12.80 3.43 -8.97
CA LYS A 24 12.38 2.02 -8.96
C LYS A 24 13.51 1.06 -9.31
N ALA A 25 14.51 1.49 -10.07
CA ALA A 25 15.72 0.69 -10.29
C ALA A 25 16.45 0.43 -8.96
N ALA A 26 16.60 1.46 -8.12
CA ALA A 26 17.22 1.30 -6.81
C ALA A 26 16.43 0.37 -5.88
N LEU A 27 15.08 0.40 -5.94
CA LEU A 27 14.23 -0.58 -5.24
C LEU A 27 14.47 -2.01 -5.72
N ALA A 28 14.63 -2.19 -7.03
CA ALA A 28 14.85 -3.48 -7.66
C ALA A 28 16.24 -4.05 -7.36
N ASP A 29 17.25 -3.19 -7.29
CA ASP A 29 18.62 -3.56 -6.93
C ASP A 29 18.73 -3.94 -5.44
N ALA A 30 17.98 -3.24 -4.60
CA ALA A 30 17.86 -3.56 -3.18
C ALA A 30 16.94 -4.77 -2.90
N GLY A 31 16.23 -5.31 -3.89
CA GLY A 31 15.32 -6.44 -3.74
C GLY A 31 14.01 -6.13 -3.00
N VAL A 32 13.75 -4.86 -2.67
CA VAL A 32 12.54 -4.43 -1.95
C VAL A 32 11.31 -4.57 -2.84
N HIS A 33 11.41 -4.11 -4.09
CA HIS A 33 10.39 -4.26 -5.12
C HIS A 33 11.05 -4.39 -6.49
N LYS A 34 10.97 -5.58 -7.09
CA LYS A 34 11.79 -5.92 -8.27
C LYS A 34 11.29 -5.30 -9.58
N LEU A 35 9.99 -5.08 -9.70
CA LEU A 35 9.37 -4.68 -10.95
C LEU A 35 9.37 -3.16 -11.13
N GLN A 36 9.90 -2.68 -12.25
CA GLN A 36 9.98 -1.24 -12.52
C GLN A 36 8.65 -0.66 -13.04
N GLN A 37 7.89 -1.41 -13.82
CA GLN A 37 6.60 -0.92 -14.34
C GLN A 37 5.45 -1.34 -13.42
N SER A 38 5.36 -2.62 -13.08
CA SER A 38 4.27 -3.14 -12.24
C SER A 38 4.27 -2.61 -10.81
N GLY A 39 3.08 -2.26 -10.33
CA GLY A 39 2.82 -1.91 -8.93
C GLY A 39 2.82 -3.12 -8.00
N ILE A 40 2.60 -4.34 -8.51
CA ILE A 40 2.53 -5.58 -7.71
C ILE A 40 3.64 -6.52 -8.16
N HIS A 41 4.47 -6.97 -7.22
CA HIS A 41 5.41 -8.07 -7.41
C HIS A 41 4.90 -9.27 -6.63
N GLY A 42 4.46 -10.30 -7.36
CA GLY A 42 3.86 -11.49 -6.77
C GLY A 42 3.89 -12.66 -7.74
N ASP A 43 3.57 -13.82 -7.20
CA ASP A 43 3.45 -15.08 -7.92
C ASP A 43 2.05 -15.66 -7.65
N LYS A 44 1.37 -16.19 -8.65
CA LYS A 44 -0.02 -16.65 -8.51
C LYS A 44 -0.16 -17.88 -7.58
N GLU A 45 0.93 -18.62 -7.35
CA GLU A 45 0.96 -19.83 -6.52
C GLU A 45 1.56 -19.55 -5.13
N LEU A 46 2.41 -18.51 -5.03
CA LEU A 46 3.04 -18.12 -3.76
C LEU A 46 2.45 -16.85 -3.16
N GLY A 47 1.67 -16.05 -3.87
CA GLY A 47 1.15 -14.78 -3.39
C GLY A 47 2.08 -13.59 -3.63
N ALA A 48 1.67 -12.44 -3.11
CA ALA A 48 2.37 -11.17 -3.30
C ALA A 48 3.53 -10.97 -2.31
N PHE A 49 4.68 -10.52 -2.83
CA PHE A 49 5.88 -10.22 -2.04
C PHE A 49 5.97 -8.73 -1.70
N SER A 50 5.68 -7.86 -2.67
CA SER A 50 5.74 -6.41 -2.49
C SER A 50 4.77 -5.65 -3.40
N ILE A 51 4.34 -4.49 -2.93
CA ILE A 51 3.55 -3.53 -3.71
C ILE A 51 4.15 -2.13 -3.65
N CYS A 52 3.90 -1.34 -4.69
CA CYS A 52 4.32 0.05 -4.81
C CYS A 52 3.09 0.97 -4.92
N LEU A 53 2.75 1.62 -3.81
CA LEU A 53 1.73 2.68 -3.74
C LEU A 53 2.28 3.95 -4.40
N SER A 54 1.89 4.20 -5.64
CA SER A 54 2.24 5.42 -6.39
C SER A 54 1.00 5.96 -7.11
N LYS A 55 1.12 7.09 -7.82
CA LYS A 55 0.04 7.54 -8.71
C LYS A 55 -0.16 6.48 -9.80
N GLY A 56 -1.36 5.93 -9.90
CA GLY A 56 -1.67 4.89 -10.88
C GLY A 56 -3.15 4.54 -10.93
N TYR A 57 -3.83 4.55 -9.78
CA TYR A 57 -5.27 4.34 -9.70
C TYR A 57 -5.93 5.39 -8.81
N GLU A 58 -7.00 5.99 -9.29
CA GLU A 58 -7.75 7.03 -8.58
C GLU A 58 -8.60 6.48 -7.42
N ASP A 59 -8.87 5.17 -7.43
CA ASP A 59 -9.62 4.45 -6.40
C ASP A 59 -8.77 4.01 -5.21
N ASN A 60 -7.44 4.21 -5.26
CA ASN A 60 -6.56 3.96 -4.13
C ASN A 60 -6.88 4.88 -2.95
N VAL A 61 -7.03 4.31 -1.76
CA VAL A 61 -7.28 5.05 -0.51
C VAL A 61 -6.22 4.66 0.51
N ASP A 62 -5.23 5.52 0.72
CA ASP A 62 -4.18 5.31 1.72
C ASP A 62 -4.55 5.99 3.04
N ARG A 63 -4.81 5.17 4.07
CA ARG A 63 -5.11 5.65 5.43
C ARG A 63 -3.90 5.51 6.36
N GLY A 64 -2.73 5.13 5.85
CA GLY A 64 -1.49 5.11 6.62
C GLY A 64 -1.33 3.89 7.52
N ASN A 65 -1.17 4.14 8.82
CA ASN A 65 -0.75 3.18 9.86
C ASN A 65 -1.70 3.11 11.06
N ILE A 66 -1.39 2.19 11.96
CA ILE A 66 -1.92 2.11 13.32
C ILE A 66 -1.62 3.43 14.05
N MET A 67 -2.66 4.01 14.65
CA MET A 67 -2.58 5.24 15.44
C MET A 67 -2.82 4.89 16.92
N HIS A 68 -1.80 5.05 17.75
CA HIS A 68 -1.94 4.94 19.20
C HIS A 68 -2.24 6.32 19.78
N VAL A 69 -3.41 6.47 20.39
CA VAL A 69 -3.80 7.66 21.15
C VAL A 69 -3.54 7.37 22.62
N ARG A 70 -2.44 7.92 23.12
CA ARG A 70 -2.07 7.84 24.53
C ARG A 70 -2.71 8.99 25.30
N PHE A 71 -3.50 8.68 26.31
CA PHE A 71 -4.10 9.71 27.15
C PHE A 71 -3.14 10.15 28.27
N LEU A 72 -3.37 11.35 28.81
CA LEU A 72 -2.57 11.89 29.88
C LEU A 72 -2.54 10.94 31.10
N PRO A 73 -1.46 10.94 31.90
CA PRO A 73 -1.27 10.04 33.03
C PRO A 73 -2.43 10.07 34.05
N SER A 74 -3.18 11.17 34.10
CA SER A 74 -4.35 11.36 34.94
C SER A 74 -5.52 10.41 34.62
N ARG A 75 -5.46 9.65 33.51
CA ARG A 75 -6.43 8.61 33.13
C ARG A 75 -5.73 7.30 32.74
N PRO A 76 -5.26 6.50 33.73
CA PRO A 76 -4.71 5.18 33.45
C PRO A 76 -5.73 4.30 32.71
N ASN A 77 -5.26 3.43 31.82
CA ASN A 77 -6.06 2.47 31.02
C ASN A 77 -6.95 3.04 29.91
N THR A 78 -6.65 4.24 29.38
CA THR A 78 -7.42 4.81 28.26
C THR A 78 -6.71 4.76 26.92
N ASP A 79 -5.56 4.10 26.80
CA ASP A 79 -4.81 4.11 25.54
C ASP A 79 -5.63 3.40 24.43
N ILE A 80 -6.01 4.17 23.40
CA ILE A 80 -6.81 3.66 22.28
C ILE A 80 -5.90 3.43 21.09
N THR A 81 -5.95 2.23 20.53
CA THR A 81 -5.24 1.89 19.29
C THR A 81 -6.23 1.81 18.14
N PHE A 82 -6.12 2.74 17.19
CA PHE A 82 -6.90 2.71 15.95
C PHE A 82 -6.13 1.96 14.86
N ILE A 83 -6.67 0.85 14.39
CA ILE A 83 -6.14 0.10 13.25
C ILE A 83 -6.68 0.74 11.97
N MET A 84 -5.81 1.36 11.18
CA MET A 84 -6.16 1.90 9.87
C MET A 84 -5.91 0.87 8.77
N PHE A 85 -6.88 0.76 7.87
CA PHE A 85 -6.78 -0.04 6.66
C PHE A 85 -6.61 0.86 5.45
N SER A 86 -5.66 0.52 4.58
CA SER A 86 -5.52 1.16 3.27
C SER A 86 -6.15 0.29 2.19
N THR A 87 -6.85 0.88 1.24
CA THR A 87 -7.37 0.18 0.07
C THR A 87 -6.40 0.35 -1.07
N TYR A 88 -5.93 -0.77 -1.59
CA TYR A 88 -5.13 -0.86 -2.79
C TYR A 88 -5.93 -1.50 -3.93
N VAL A 89 -5.79 -0.96 -5.12
CA VAL A 89 -6.46 -1.43 -6.34
C VAL A 89 -5.50 -2.27 -7.14
N GLY A 90 -6.01 -3.39 -7.67
CA GLY A 90 -5.28 -4.32 -8.52
C GLY A 90 -4.85 -3.70 -9.84
N SER A 91 -4.16 -4.52 -10.64
CA SER A 91 -3.63 -4.11 -11.94
C SER A 91 -4.57 -4.54 -13.07
N GLY A 92 -4.57 -3.79 -14.17
CA GLY A 92 -5.26 -4.15 -15.41
C GLY A 92 -6.43 -3.24 -15.78
N GLY A 93 -6.90 -3.38 -17.02
CA GLY A 93 -8.02 -2.64 -17.60
C GLY A 93 -7.77 -1.16 -17.86
N GLN A 94 -6.50 -0.75 -17.94
CA GLN A 94 -6.08 0.62 -18.27
C GLN A 94 -5.52 0.72 -19.71
N ASP A 95 -5.71 1.87 -20.34
CA ASP A 95 -5.02 2.24 -21.60
C ASP A 95 -3.59 2.74 -21.35
N GLU A 96 -2.91 3.19 -22.40
CA GLU A 96 -1.53 3.71 -22.34
C GLU A 96 -1.41 5.00 -21.50
N ASP A 97 -2.51 5.75 -21.38
CA ASP A 97 -2.61 6.97 -20.56
C ASP A 97 -2.94 6.67 -19.09
N GLY A 98 -3.14 5.39 -18.73
CA GLY A 98 -3.49 4.95 -17.37
C GLY A 98 -4.95 5.17 -17.02
N LYS A 99 -5.84 5.39 -18.00
CA LYS A 99 -7.27 5.53 -17.78
C LYS A 99 -7.94 4.15 -17.77
N GLN A 100 -8.78 3.89 -16.77
CA GLN A 100 -9.59 2.67 -16.74
C GLN A 100 -10.60 2.65 -17.91
N ILE A 101 -10.57 1.59 -18.70
CA ILE A 101 -11.39 1.38 -19.90
C ILE A 101 -12.13 0.03 -19.92
N SER A 102 -11.81 -0.89 -19.01
CA SER A 102 -12.49 -2.18 -18.87
C SER A 102 -12.44 -2.70 -17.44
N ASP A 103 -13.17 -3.77 -17.16
CA ASP A 103 -13.07 -4.51 -15.90
C ASP A 103 -11.67 -5.12 -15.71
N GLN A 104 -11.29 -5.28 -14.44
CA GLN A 104 -10.08 -6.00 -14.04
C GLN A 104 -10.34 -7.50 -13.94
N ASP A 105 -9.33 -8.27 -14.32
CA ASP A 105 -9.35 -9.72 -14.22
C ASP A 105 -8.78 -10.18 -12.85
N PRO A 106 -9.59 -10.80 -11.97
CA PRO A 106 -9.11 -11.36 -10.70
C PRO A 106 -8.18 -12.55 -10.88
N ASP A 107 -8.26 -13.28 -12.00
CA ASP A 107 -7.41 -14.42 -12.30
C ASP A 107 -6.08 -14.04 -12.97
N SER A 108 -5.91 -12.77 -13.33
CA SER A 108 -4.62 -12.26 -13.77
C SER A 108 -3.54 -12.55 -12.72
N GLY A 109 -2.35 -12.95 -13.15
CA GLY A 109 -1.34 -13.51 -12.24
C GLY A 109 -0.99 -12.62 -11.03
N VAL A 110 -0.96 -11.29 -11.22
CA VAL A 110 -0.67 -10.33 -10.15
C VAL A 110 -1.84 -10.08 -9.21
N ASN A 111 -3.08 -10.07 -9.70
CA ASN A 111 -4.26 -9.90 -8.85
C ASN A 111 -4.52 -11.20 -8.08
N LYS A 112 -4.40 -12.34 -8.75
CA LYS A 112 -4.49 -13.67 -8.12
C LYS A 112 -3.49 -13.85 -6.99
N ALA A 113 -2.26 -13.37 -7.17
CA ALA A 113 -1.26 -13.34 -6.10
C ALA A 113 -1.73 -12.54 -4.87
N MET A 114 -2.40 -11.41 -5.07
CA MET A 114 -2.95 -10.60 -3.97
C MET A 114 -4.18 -11.25 -3.31
N PHE A 115 -5.06 -11.89 -4.08
CA PHE A 115 -6.15 -12.70 -3.54
C PHE A 115 -5.62 -13.83 -2.66
N LEU A 116 -4.62 -14.58 -3.13
CA LEU A 116 -3.96 -15.62 -2.34
C LEU A 116 -3.27 -15.05 -1.09
N SER A 117 -2.69 -13.84 -1.17
CA SER A 117 -2.14 -13.17 0.02
C SER A 117 -3.21 -12.85 1.07
N SER A 118 -4.48 -12.65 0.68
CA SER A 118 -5.58 -12.42 1.64
C SER A 118 -5.96 -13.67 2.42
N GLU A 119 -5.88 -14.84 1.78
CA GLU A 119 -6.13 -16.14 2.40
C GLU A 119 -4.96 -16.55 3.29
N THR A 120 -3.75 -16.36 2.77
CA THR A 120 -2.53 -16.91 3.33
C THR A 120 -1.91 -16.00 4.40
N ARG A 121 -2.36 -14.74 4.47
CA ARG A 121 -1.95 -13.70 5.44
C ARG A 121 -0.44 -13.47 5.53
N ARG A 122 0.30 -13.86 4.49
CA ARG A 122 1.74 -13.64 4.41
C ARG A 122 2.07 -12.14 4.32
N PRO A 123 3.22 -11.72 4.89
CA PRO A 123 3.60 -10.32 4.90
C PRO A 123 3.96 -9.83 3.49
N VAL A 124 3.40 -8.68 3.12
CA VAL A 124 3.62 -7.95 1.87
C VAL A 124 4.39 -6.67 2.18
N ARG A 125 5.52 -6.46 1.53
CA ARG A 125 6.26 -5.18 1.62
C ARG A 125 5.51 -4.07 0.91
N VAL A 126 5.37 -2.92 1.57
CA VAL A 126 4.75 -1.74 0.98
C VAL A 126 5.80 -0.66 0.77
N VAL A 127 5.88 -0.17 -0.46
CA VAL A 127 6.68 0.98 -0.84
C VAL A 127 5.75 2.11 -1.24
N ARG A 128 5.97 3.33 -0.73
CA ARG A 128 5.25 4.53 -1.19
C ARG A 128 6.13 5.36 -2.11
N GLY A 129 5.65 5.62 -3.31
CA GLY A 129 6.25 6.59 -4.24
C GLY A 129 5.78 8.02 -3.94
N ALA A 130 6.52 9.01 -4.44
CA ALA A 130 6.18 10.41 -4.25
C ALA A 130 4.78 10.72 -4.82
N ASN A 131 3.94 11.35 -3.99
CA ASN A 131 2.60 11.78 -4.36
C ASN A 131 2.18 12.95 -3.47
N ASP A 132 1.93 14.12 -4.07
CA ASP A 132 1.55 15.34 -3.34
C ASP A 132 0.10 15.37 -2.86
N ASP A 133 -0.70 14.40 -3.29
CA ASP A 133 -2.10 14.25 -2.88
C ASP A 133 -2.28 13.22 -1.76
N ASN A 134 -1.18 12.59 -1.33
CA ASN A 134 -1.16 11.61 -0.25
C ASN A 134 -0.23 12.08 0.88
N ALA A 135 -0.81 12.29 2.07
CA ALA A 135 -0.09 12.77 3.25
C ALA A 135 1.00 11.78 3.74
N TYR A 136 0.87 10.49 3.44
CA TYR A 136 1.82 9.45 3.85
C TYR A 136 2.94 9.23 2.82
N SER A 137 2.78 9.73 1.60
CA SER A 137 3.78 9.56 0.55
C SER A 137 5.01 10.45 0.78
N PRO A 138 6.23 10.00 0.42
CA PRO A 138 7.42 10.84 0.49
C PRO A 138 7.29 12.05 -0.46
N ARG A 139 8.12 13.08 -0.25
CA ARG A 139 8.17 14.25 -1.15
C ARG A 139 8.78 13.93 -2.50
N ARG A 140 9.74 13.01 -2.53
CA ARG A 140 10.50 12.61 -3.72
C ARG A 140 10.87 11.13 -3.61
N GLY A 141 11.12 10.51 -4.76
CA GLY A 141 11.53 9.11 -4.83
C GLY A 141 10.50 8.15 -4.24
N PHE A 142 11.00 7.13 -3.56
CA PHE A 142 10.24 6.04 -2.97
C PHE A 142 10.71 5.79 -1.54
N ARG A 143 9.82 5.30 -0.68
CA ARG A 143 10.16 4.94 0.70
C ARG A 143 9.59 3.58 1.04
N TYR A 144 10.42 2.71 1.61
CA TYR A 144 9.97 1.43 2.15
C TYR A 144 9.26 1.67 3.48
N ASP A 145 7.95 1.38 3.56
CA ASP A 145 7.11 1.70 4.73
C ASP A 145 6.73 0.46 5.57
N GLY A 146 7.37 -0.66 5.29
CA GLY A 146 7.29 -1.89 6.07
C GLY A 146 6.31 -2.91 5.51
N LEU A 147 5.92 -3.83 6.39
CA LEU A 147 5.12 -5.01 6.13
C LEU A 147 3.66 -4.78 6.50
N TYR A 148 2.83 -5.29 5.60
CA TYR A 148 1.38 -5.31 5.71
C TYR A 148 0.88 -6.73 5.48
N VAL A 149 -0.31 -7.03 5.95
CA VAL A 149 -1.08 -8.19 5.51
C VAL A 149 -2.23 -7.72 4.62
N VAL A 150 -2.60 -8.54 3.64
CA VAL A 150 -3.86 -8.38 2.94
C VAL A 150 -4.95 -8.95 3.85
N ASP A 151 -5.80 -8.08 4.37
CA ASP A 151 -6.86 -8.47 5.31
C ASP A 151 -8.13 -8.93 4.60
N GLU A 152 -8.43 -8.33 3.44
CA GLU A 152 -9.59 -8.66 2.60
C GLU A 152 -9.22 -8.42 1.13
N ALA A 153 -9.72 -9.27 0.24
CA ALA A 153 -9.62 -9.11 -1.21
C ALA A 153 -11.00 -9.35 -1.85
N LYS A 154 -11.43 -8.46 -2.75
CA LYS A 154 -12.72 -8.59 -3.44
C LYS A 154 -12.81 -7.75 -4.71
N MET A 155 -13.77 -8.08 -5.56
CA MET A 155 -14.20 -7.21 -6.65
C MET A 155 -15.15 -6.12 -6.13
N MET A 156 -14.95 -4.88 -6.56
CA MET A 156 -15.83 -3.75 -6.26
C MET A 156 -16.01 -2.87 -7.50
N ASP A 157 -17.15 -2.19 -7.60
CA ASP A 157 -17.35 -1.14 -8.59
C ASP A 157 -16.39 0.03 -8.33
N GLY A 158 -15.56 0.36 -9.33
CA GLY A 158 -14.73 1.55 -9.34
C GLY A 158 -15.54 2.82 -9.66
N LYS A 159 -14.94 3.99 -9.48
CA LYS A 159 -15.61 5.29 -9.75
C LYS A 159 -16.15 5.46 -11.17
N LYS A 160 -15.62 4.70 -12.13
CA LYS A 160 -16.02 4.70 -13.54
C LYS A 160 -17.00 3.58 -13.91
N GLY A 161 -17.46 2.80 -12.95
CA GLY A 161 -18.41 1.69 -13.17
C GLY A 161 -17.78 0.38 -13.66
N PHE A 162 -16.45 0.29 -13.68
CA PHE A 162 -15.74 -0.95 -13.97
C PHE A 162 -15.50 -1.77 -12.70
N GLN A 163 -15.50 -3.09 -12.83
CA GLN A 163 -15.15 -4.01 -11.76
C GLN A 163 -13.64 -3.95 -11.48
N MET A 164 -13.28 -3.65 -10.23
CA MET A 164 -11.90 -3.45 -9.78
C MET A 164 -11.54 -4.50 -8.74
N CYS A 165 -10.36 -5.12 -8.87
CA CYS A 165 -9.80 -5.92 -7.79
C CYS A 165 -9.36 -4.96 -6.66
N THR A 166 -9.84 -5.19 -5.44
CA THR A 166 -9.55 -4.31 -4.30
C THR A 166 -9.06 -5.10 -3.10
N PHE A 167 -8.06 -4.55 -2.44
CA PHE A 167 -7.32 -5.21 -1.37
C PHE A 167 -7.24 -4.29 -0.16
N LYS A 168 -7.78 -4.73 0.98
CA LYS A 168 -7.61 -4.03 2.25
C LYS A 168 -6.29 -4.45 2.88
N LEU A 169 -5.43 -3.49 3.13
CA LEU A 169 -4.10 -3.68 3.69
C LEU A 169 -4.10 -3.22 5.14
N LYS A 170 -3.67 -4.12 6.03
CA LYS A 170 -3.44 -3.83 7.45
C LYS A 170 -1.95 -3.86 7.73
N ARG A 171 -1.42 -2.78 8.30
CA ARG A 171 0.00 -2.75 8.69
C ARG A 171 0.25 -3.73 9.83
N ILE A 172 1.36 -4.47 9.76
CA ILE A 172 1.76 -5.38 10.83
C ILE A 172 2.28 -4.55 12.01
N ASP A 173 1.80 -4.88 13.20
CA ASP A 173 2.29 -4.31 14.45
C ASP A 173 3.44 -5.18 14.97
N GLU A 174 4.67 -4.76 14.70
CA GLU A 174 5.86 -5.47 15.14
C GLU A 174 6.96 -4.47 15.51
N GLU A 175 7.87 -4.92 16.38
CA GLU A 175 9.02 -4.13 16.80
C GLU A 175 9.93 -3.79 15.62
N GLY A 176 10.38 -2.53 15.55
CA GLY A 176 11.22 -2.04 14.46
C GLY A 176 10.47 -1.37 13.30
N GLN A 177 9.14 -1.57 13.16
CA GLN A 177 8.36 -0.85 12.15
C GLN A 177 7.91 0.53 12.63
N LYS A 178 8.83 1.49 12.58
CA LYS A 178 8.61 2.91 12.92
C LYS A 178 7.30 3.45 12.31
N PRO A 179 6.56 4.34 12.99
CA PRO A 179 5.36 4.98 12.44
C PRO A 179 5.62 5.64 11.10
N ILE A 180 4.61 5.65 10.23
CA ILE A 180 4.75 6.25 8.90
C ILE A 180 4.85 7.78 9.04
N PRO A 181 5.87 8.42 8.45
CA PRO A 181 5.95 9.88 8.46
C PRO A 181 4.74 10.51 7.76
N ILE A 182 4.05 11.42 8.45
CA ILE A 182 2.93 12.19 7.90
C ILE A 182 3.43 13.56 7.47
N ARG A 183 3.25 13.92 6.19
CA ARG A 183 3.49 15.27 5.70
C ARG A 183 2.45 16.21 6.32
N ARG A 184 2.91 17.19 7.11
CA ARG A 184 2.10 18.35 7.55
C ARG A 184 1.77 19.25 6.36
N THR A 185 0.93 18.80 5.44
CA THR A 185 0.43 19.64 4.33
C THR A 185 -0.87 19.09 3.76
N LEU A 186 -1.86 18.80 4.59
CA LEU A 186 -3.23 18.92 4.13
C LEU A 186 -3.66 20.35 4.44
N THR A 187 -3.54 21.24 3.46
CA THR A 187 -4.23 22.54 3.52
C THR A 187 -5.70 22.30 3.89
N LEU A 188 -6.32 23.18 4.66
CA LEU A 188 -7.74 23.06 5.05
C LEU A 188 -8.66 22.77 3.85
N GLY A 189 -8.35 23.32 2.66
CA GLY A 189 -9.06 23.03 1.41
C GLY A 189 -8.98 21.57 0.93
N LYS A 190 -7.84 20.89 1.13
CA LYS A 190 -7.68 19.45 0.80
C LYS A 190 -8.41 18.55 1.80
N LEU A 191 -8.39 18.88 3.09
CA LEU A 191 -9.17 18.20 4.14
C LEU A 191 -10.68 18.31 3.90
N ALA A 192 -11.16 19.49 3.50
CA ALA A 192 -12.57 19.72 3.18
C ALA A 192 -13.06 18.89 1.98
N LYS A 193 -12.20 18.67 0.97
CA LYS A 193 -12.51 17.85 -0.21
C LYS A 193 -12.62 16.36 0.14
N MET A 194 -11.75 15.86 1.00
CA MET A 194 -11.81 14.48 1.50
C MET A 194 -13.07 14.20 2.34
N ARG A 195 -13.51 15.17 3.16
CA ARG A 195 -14.73 15.05 4.00
C ARG A 195 -16.04 15.09 3.20
N LYS A 196 -16.05 15.68 2.00
CA LYS A 196 -17.22 15.66 1.10
C LYS A 196 -17.43 14.27 0.46
N ASN A 197 -16.35 13.58 0.10
CA ASN A 197 -16.41 12.24 -0.51
C ASN A 197 -16.84 11.13 0.47
N THR A 198 -16.82 11.36 1.79
CA THR A 198 -17.27 10.39 2.81
C THR A 198 -18.75 10.53 3.17
N ARG A 199 -19.49 11.46 2.56
CA ARG A 199 -20.92 11.72 2.87
C ARG A 199 -21.88 11.39 1.72
N THR A 200 -21.39 10.86 0.61
CA THR A 200 -22.19 10.52 -0.58
C THR A 200 -22.01 9.06 -0.99
N GLY A 201 -21.93 8.15 -0.02
CA GLY A 201 -21.99 6.71 -0.22
C GLY A 201 -22.93 6.09 0.80
#